data_AF-A0A8J1XIU8-F1
#
_entry.id   AF-A0A8J1XIU8-F1
#
_cell.length_a   1.000
_cell.length_b   1.000
_cell.length_c   1.000
_cell.angle_alpha   90.00
_cell.angle_beta   90.00
_cell.angle_gamma   90.00
#
_symmetry.space_group_name_H-M   'P 1'
#
loop_
_entity.id
_entity.type
_entity.pdbx_description
1 polymer ?
#
loop_
_entity_poly.entity_id
_entity_poly.type
_entity_poly.pdbx_seq_one_letter_code
_entity_poly.pdbx_strand_id
1 'polypeptide(L)'
;MEIVGPSWRNTAGLIMQHTWALGYLVLAGIAYGIRDWITLQLVLSVPITLYLLLIFVVPESPRWLYANNQSTKADAIVQKIARWNKVNVPEKLTIENRLMDEEKKYFIDLVRTPVLRKRALIMFNACKTPTGLYPMPYLVLWH
;
A
#
# COMPACT_ATOMS: atom_id res chain seq x y z
N MET A 1 -2.53 -1.14 0.65
CA MET A 1 -3.50 -0.12 1.11
C MET A 1 -3.86 -0.35 2.57
N GLU A 2 -2.90 -0.07 3.45
CA GLU A 2 -3.04 -0.29 4.90
C GLU A 2 -4.00 0.72 5.56
N ILE A 3 -3.98 1.95 5.06
CA ILE A 3 -4.73 3.12 5.56
C ILE A 3 -6.16 3.15 5.00
N VAL A 4 -6.44 2.37 3.96
CA VAL A 4 -7.70 2.43 3.22
C VAL A 4 -8.67 1.36 3.69
N GLY A 5 -9.91 1.75 4.01
CA GLY A 5 -10.96 0.86 4.47
C GLY A 5 -11.29 -0.25 3.44
N PRO A 6 -11.80 -1.43 3.87
CA PRO A 6 -11.99 -2.59 2.99
C PRO A 6 -12.79 -2.32 1.71
N SER A 7 -13.81 -1.47 1.77
CA SER A 7 -14.66 -1.09 0.64
C SER A 7 -13.95 -0.23 -0.42
N TRP A 8 -12.93 0.52 -0.01
CA TRP A 8 -12.20 1.44 -0.88
C TRP A 8 -10.92 0.84 -1.47
N ARG A 9 -10.52 -0.37 -1.06
CA ARG A 9 -9.25 -0.97 -1.47
C ARG A 9 -9.14 -1.17 -2.99
N ASN A 10 -10.21 -1.63 -3.63
CA ASN A 10 -10.21 -1.84 -5.08
C ASN A 10 -10.15 -0.51 -5.83
N THR A 11 -11.00 0.44 -5.45
CA THR A 11 -11.02 1.79 -6.03
C THR A 11 -9.67 2.48 -5.87
N ALA A 12 -9.06 2.38 -4.69
CA ALA A 12 -7.75 2.95 -4.43
C ALA A 12 -6.65 2.30 -5.25
N GLY A 13 -6.70 0.98 -5.45
CA GLY A 13 -5.80 0.27 -6.37
C GLY A 13 -5.97 0.74 -7.82
N LEU A 14 -7.21 0.92 -8.29
CA LEU A 14 -7.47 1.46 -9.61
C LEU A 14 -6.93 2.89 -9.75
N ILE A 15 -7.20 3.78 -8.80
CA ILE A 15 -6.70 5.16 -8.81
C ILE A 15 -5.18 5.18 -8.92
N MET A 16 -4.48 4.32 -8.17
CA MET A 16 -3.02 4.19 -8.29
C MET A 16 -2.62 3.85 -9.73
N GLN A 17 -3.20 2.81 -10.33
CA GLN A 17 -2.87 2.40 -11.70
C GLN A 17 -3.13 3.50 -12.73
N HIS A 18 -4.23 4.24 -12.60
CA HIS A 18 -4.54 5.35 -13.49
C HIS A 18 -3.56 6.51 -13.31
N THR A 19 -3.14 6.78 -12.07
CA THR A 19 -2.13 7.80 -11.76
C THR A 19 -0.79 7.47 -12.43
N TRP A 20 -0.38 6.20 -12.44
CA TRP A 20 0.80 5.75 -13.19
C TRP A 20 0.67 6.01 -14.69
N ALA A 21 -0.47 5.62 -15.29
CA ALA A 21 -0.71 5.84 -16.71
C ALA A 21 -0.67 7.33 -17.10
N LEU A 22 -1.31 8.18 -16.29
CA LEU A 22 -1.28 9.63 -16.47
C LEU A 22 0.14 10.19 -16.32
N GLY A 23 0.91 9.70 -15.35
CA GLY A 23 2.31 10.08 -15.18
C GLY A 23 3.16 9.80 -16.41
N TYR A 24 2.99 8.63 -17.05
CA TYR A 24 3.69 8.31 -18.30
C TYR A 24 3.24 9.19 -19.48
N LEU A 25 1.95 9.51 -19.59
CA LEU A 25 1.43 10.41 -20.61
C LEU A 25 2.02 11.81 -20.48
N VAL A 26 2.04 12.35 -19.26
CA VAL A 26 2.65 13.65 -18.96
C VAL A 26 4.14 13.64 -19.26
N LEU A 27 4.85 12.58 -18.84
CA LEU A 27 6.28 12.40 -19.12
C LEU A 27 6.55 12.39 -20.63
N ALA A 28 5.77 11.66 -21.42
CA ALA A 28 5.90 11.61 -22.88
C ALA A 28 5.66 12.98 -23.51
N GLY A 29 4.68 13.74 -23.03
CA GLY A 29 4.42 15.11 -23.47
C GLY A 29 5.58 16.06 -23.20
N ILE A 30 6.17 16.00 -22.01
CA ILE A 30 7.35 16.81 -21.64
C ILE A 30 8.56 16.42 -22.49
N ALA A 31 8.80 15.12 -22.66
CA ALA A 31 9.91 14.60 -23.47
C ALA A 31 9.78 14.95 -24.96
N TYR A 32 8.56 15.13 -25.47
CA TYR A 32 8.35 15.61 -26.84
C TYR A 32 8.77 17.08 -27.01
N GLY A 33 8.48 17.93 -26.02
CA GLY A 33 8.84 19.36 -26.05
C GLY A 33 10.31 19.65 -25.76
N ILE A 34 10.96 18.84 -24.91
CA ILE A 34 12.35 19.04 -24.48
C ILE A 34 13.23 17.96 -25.11
N ARG A 35 14.01 18.35 -26.13
CA ARG A 35 14.93 17.43 -26.82
C ARG A 35 16.22 17.17 -26.03
N ASP A 36 16.58 18.07 -25.12
CA ASP A 36 17.79 17.93 -24.30
C ASP A 36 17.54 17.06 -23.07
N TRP A 37 18.33 15.98 -22.95
CA TRP A 37 18.14 14.97 -21.91
C TRP A 37 18.51 15.46 -20.51
N ILE A 38 19.45 16.41 -20.39
CA ILE A 38 19.85 17.00 -19.11
C ILE A 38 18.71 17.84 -18.55
N THR A 39 18.15 18.70 -19.40
CA THR A 39 17.00 19.54 -19.04
C THR A 39 15.81 18.67 -18.64
N LEU A 40 15.55 17.57 -19.36
CA LEU A 40 14.49 16.61 -19.02
C LEU A 40 14.71 15.98 -17.63
N GLN A 41 15.94 15.52 -17.32
CA GLN A 41 16.29 14.99 -16.00
C GLN A 41 16.08 16.02 -14.88
N LEU A 42 16.42 17.29 -15.13
CA LEU A 42 16.25 18.36 -14.14
C LEU A 42 14.76 18.63 -13.88
N VAL A 43 13.91 18.64 -14.91
CA VAL A 43 12.46 18.79 -14.74
C VAL A 43 11.88 17.63 -13.94
N LEU A 44 12.37 16.40 -14.16
CA LEU A 44 11.89 15.21 -13.45
C LEU A 44 12.39 15.11 -12.01
N SER A 45 13.53 15.69 -11.70
CA SER A 45 14.04 15.71 -10.32
C SER A 45 13.18 16.58 -9.41
N VAL A 46 12.58 17.66 -9.91
CA VAL A 46 11.71 18.58 -9.14
C VAL A 46 10.57 17.87 -8.41
N PRO A 47 9.66 17.11 -9.08
CA PRO A 47 8.57 16.41 -8.40
C PRO A 47 9.09 15.31 -7.47
N ILE A 48 10.22 14.66 -7.79
CA ILE A 48 10.84 13.65 -6.92
C ILE A 48 11.36 14.29 -5.63
N THR A 49 12.06 15.41 -5.73
CA THR A 49 12.55 16.16 -4.57
C THR A 49 11.39 16.65 -3.71
N LEU A 50 10.31 17.17 -4.31
CA LEU A 50 9.11 17.56 -3.57
C LEU A 50 8.50 16.35 -2.84
N TYR A 51 8.43 15.19 -3.49
CA TYR A 51 7.96 13.96 -2.87
C TYR A 51 8.85 13.51 -1.70
N LEU A 52 10.16 13.63 -1.81
CA LEU A 52 11.09 13.36 -0.69
C LEU A 52 10.85 14.31 0.48
N LEU A 53 10.55 15.58 0.24
CA LEU A 53 10.21 16.52 1.32
C LEU A 53 8.92 16.13 2.06
N LEU A 54 7.96 15.50 1.37
CA LEU A 54 6.73 15.02 2.01
C LEU A 54 6.98 13.92 3.05
N ILE A 55 8.09 13.19 2.98
CA ILE A 55 8.42 12.14 3.97
C ILE A 55 8.57 12.71 5.39
N PHE A 56 8.99 13.97 5.51
CA PHE A 56 9.15 14.64 6.80
C PHE A 56 7.81 15.13 7.38
N VAL A 57 6.79 15.29 6.54
CA VAL A 57 5.47 15.78 6.95
C VAL A 57 4.52 14.63 7.27
N VAL A 58 4.63 13.52 6.54
CA VAL A 58 3.74 12.36 6.70
C VAL A 58 4.18 11.55 7.92
N PRO A 59 3.29 11.35 8.93
CA PRO A 59 3.62 10.51 10.07
C PRO A 59 3.82 9.06 9.63
N GLU A 60 4.76 8.37 10.28
CA GLU A 60 5.01 6.93 10.07
C GLU A 60 3.74 6.10 10.29
N SER A 61 3.67 4.92 9.67
CA SER A 61 2.49 4.07 9.78
C SER A 61 2.33 3.56 11.22
N PRO A 62 1.13 3.73 11.84
CA PRO A 62 0.92 3.30 13.22
C PRO A 62 1.18 1.81 13.45
N ARG A 63 0.91 0.95 12.45
CA ARG A 63 1.18 -0.50 12.58
C ARG A 63 2.67 -0.83 12.64
N TRP A 64 3.51 -0.13 11.88
CA TRP A 64 4.95 -0.34 11.95
C TRP A 64 5.49 0.02 13.34
N LEU A 65 4.97 1.11 13.92
CA LEU A 65 5.32 1.50 15.29
C LEU A 65 4.88 0.47 16.33
N TYR A 66 3.68 -0.12 16.19
CA TYR A 66 3.25 -1.24 17.05
C TYR A 66 4.13 -2.48 16.87
N ALA A 67 4.46 -2.85 15.64
CA ALA A 67 5.32 -4.00 15.35
C ALA A 67 6.76 -3.82 15.88
N ASN A 68 7.20 -2.57 16.05
CA ASN A 68 8.52 -2.22 16.57
C ASN A 68 8.53 -1.95 18.09
N ASN A 69 7.51 -2.41 18.83
CA ASN A 69 7.33 -2.20 20.28
C ASN A 69 7.28 -0.72 20.73
N GLN A 70 6.95 0.21 19.82
CA GLN A 70 6.79 1.64 20.12
C GLN A 70 5.30 2.03 20.22
N SER A 71 4.55 1.30 21.05
CA SER A 71 3.09 1.46 21.19
C SER A 71 2.68 2.88 21.63
N THR A 72 3.44 3.51 22.52
CA THR A 72 3.15 4.88 23.00
C THR A 72 3.17 5.93 21.89
N LYS A 73 4.11 5.83 20.94
CA LYS A 73 4.17 6.72 19.79
C LYS A 73 3.03 6.44 18.80
N ALA A 74 2.69 5.17 18.60
CA ALA A 74 1.58 4.77 17.76
C ALA A 74 0.25 5.34 18.28
N ASP A 75 0.00 5.21 19.60
CA ASP A 75 -1.21 5.75 20.23
C ASP A 75 -1.31 7.27 20.06
N ALA A 76 -0.22 8.01 20.24
CA ALA A 76 -0.18 9.46 20.04
C ALA A 76 -0.52 9.87 18.59
N ILE A 77 0.03 9.15 17.60
CA ILE A 77 -0.26 9.39 16.18
C ILE A 77 -1.72 9.07 15.86
N VAL A 78 -2.25 7.94 16.35
CA VAL A 78 -3.64 7.56 16.09
C VAL A 78 -4.60 8.52 16.77
N GLN A 79 -4.33 8.98 17.99
CA GLN A 79 -5.13 10.03 18.64
C GLN A 79 -5.11 11.34 17.85
N LYS A 80 -3.96 11.74 17.28
CA LYS A 80 -3.86 12.93 16.42
C LYS A 80 -4.72 12.78 15.17
N ILE A 81 -4.67 11.61 14.52
CA ILE A 81 -5.49 11.29 13.34
C ILE A 81 -6.98 11.22 13.71
N ALA A 82 -7.33 10.66 14.86
CA ALA A 82 -8.70 10.55 15.37
C ALA A 82 -9.31 11.93 15.66
N ARG A 83 -8.52 12.84 16.25
CA ARG A 83 -8.91 14.26 16.46
C ARG A 83 -9.19 14.96 15.13
N TRP A 84 -8.34 14.77 14.12
CA TRP A 84 -8.56 15.33 12.78
C TRP A 84 -9.79 14.74 12.09
N ASN A 85 -10.02 13.43 12.23
CA ASN A 85 -11.17 12.74 11.64
C ASN A 85 -12.46 12.87 12.47
N LYS A 86 -12.43 13.56 13.62
CA LYS A 86 -13.56 13.68 14.57
C LYS A 86 -14.16 12.34 14.99
N VAL A 87 -13.34 11.29 15.05
CA VAL A 87 -13.76 9.96 15.48
C VAL A 87 -13.26 9.74 16.91
N ASN A 88 -14.14 9.35 17.82
CA ASN A 88 -13.74 8.90 19.15
C ASN A 88 -13.18 7.49 19.06
N VAL A 89 -11.86 7.37 19.19
CA VAL A 89 -11.15 6.10 19.24
C VAL A 89 -10.83 5.82 20.72
N PRO A 90 -11.16 4.63 21.27
CA PRO A 90 -10.82 4.30 22.64
C PRO A 90 -9.31 4.34 22.87
N GLU A 91 -8.90 4.83 24.06
CA GLU A 91 -7.51 5.13 24.43
C GLU A 91 -6.58 3.91 24.34
N LYS A 92 -7.12 2.71 24.51
CA LYS A 92 -6.45 1.44 24.24
C LYS A 92 -6.96 0.89 22.92
N LEU A 93 -6.22 1.17 21.85
CA LEU A 93 -6.51 0.62 20.54
C LEU A 93 -6.46 -0.91 20.61
N THR A 94 -7.59 -1.56 20.30
CA THR A 94 -7.74 -3.01 20.08
C THR A 94 -6.76 -3.58 19.03
N ILE A 95 -5.95 -2.73 18.41
CA ILE A 95 -4.84 -3.10 17.53
C ILE A 95 -3.82 -3.95 18.29
N GLU A 96 -3.56 -3.68 19.57
CA GLU A 96 -2.68 -4.51 20.42
C GLU A 96 -3.16 -5.96 20.47
N ASN A 97 -4.48 -6.21 20.59
CA ASN A 97 -5.05 -7.55 20.63
C ASN A 97 -5.12 -8.25 19.26
N ARG A 98 -5.05 -7.50 18.14
CA ARG A 98 -5.09 -8.08 16.78
C ARG A 98 -3.70 -8.30 16.19
N LEU A 99 -2.71 -7.56 16.69
CA LEU A 99 -1.29 -7.78 16.46
C LEU A 99 -0.74 -8.59 17.64
N MET A 100 -1.22 -9.83 17.82
CA MET A 100 -0.39 -10.80 18.54
C MET A 100 0.99 -10.81 17.87
N ASP A 101 2.03 -11.11 18.63
CA ASP A 101 3.40 -11.29 18.17
C ASP A 101 3.43 -12.22 16.96
N GLU A 102 3.36 -11.62 15.75
CA GLU A 102 3.60 -12.34 14.52
C GLU A 102 5.04 -12.80 14.59
N GLU A 103 5.25 -14.11 14.76
CA GLU A 103 6.55 -14.72 14.53
C GLU A 103 7.12 -14.17 13.23
N LYS A 104 8.39 -13.75 13.26
CA LYS A 104 9.07 -13.22 12.08
C LYS A 104 8.99 -14.25 10.96
N LYS A 105 8.11 -14.02 9.99
CA LYS A 105 7.94 -14.90 8.83
C LYS A 105 9.10 -14.65 7.87
N TYR A 106 9.85 -15.70 7.59
CA TYR A 106 10.95 -15.64 6.63
C TYR A 106 10.45 -16.02 5.24
N PHE A 107 11.21 -15.66 4.21
CA PHE A 107 10.87 -15.99 2.81
C PHE A 107 10.68 -17.50 2.61
N ILE A 108 11.45 -18.32 3.33
CA ILE A 108 11.32 -19.79 3.31
C ILE A 108 9.96 -20.28 3.81
N ASP A 109 9.30 -19.55 4.71
CA ASP A 109 8.00 -19.95 5.28
C ASP A 109 6.88 -19.85 4.25
N LEU A 110 7.04 -18.99 3.23
CA LEU A 110 6.12 -18.90 2.11
C LEU A 110 6.03 -20.22 1.32
N VAL A 111 7.16 -20.90 1.19
CA VAL A 111 7.23 -22.21 0.52
C VAL A 111 6.92 -23.32 1.52
N ARG A 112 7.32 -23.20 2.78
CA ARG A 112 7.15 -24.22 3.83
C ARG A 112 5.68 -24.48 4.18
N THR A 113 4.86 -23.43 4.26
CA THR A 113 3.44 -23.56 4.64
C THR A 113 2.57 -23.90 3.41
N PRO A 114 1.85 -25.04 3.40
CA PRO A 114 1.11 -25.51 2.23
C PRO A 114 -0.03 -24.56 1.80
N VAL A 115 -0.64 -23.85 2.75
CA VAL A 115 -1.70 -22.87 2.47
C VAL A 115 -1.13 -21.63 1.76
N LEU A 116 0.00 -21.11 2.24
CA LEU A 116 0.65 -19.94 1.65
C LEU A 116 1.19 -20.27 0.26
N ARG A 117 1.78 -21.46 0.08
CA ARG A 117 2.23 -21.95 -1.22
C ARG A 117 1.11 -21.98 -2.26
N LYS A 118 -0.08 -22.52 -1.90
CA LYS A 118 -1.24 -22.55 -2.81
C LYS A 118 -1.69 -21.14 -3.20
N ARG A 119 -1.78 -20.20 -2.24
CA ARG A 119 -2.14 -18.81 -2.51
C ARG A 119 -1.10 -18.10 -3.38
N ALA A 120 0.18 -18.31 -3.11
CA ALA A 120 1.27 -17.77 -3.92
C ALA A 120 1.23 -18.30 -5.37
N LEU A 121 0.96 -19.60 -5.55
CA LEU A 121 0.77 -20.20 -6.87
C LEU A 121 -0.46 -19.64 -7.60
N ILE A 122 -1.59 -19.45 -6.91
CA ILE A 122 -2.78 -18.84 -7.51
C ILE A 122 -2.47 -17.41 -7.99
N MET A 123 -1.82 -16.59 -7.16
CA MET A 123 -1.40 -15.24 -7.53
C MET A 123 -0.44 -15.24 -8.73
N PHE A 124 0.55 -16.15 -8.73
CA PHE A 124 1.52 -16.28 -9.82
C PHE A 124 0.86 -16.68 -11.15
N ASN A 125 -0.10 -17.61 -11.11
CA ASN A 125 -0.83 -18.04 -12.31
C ASN A 125 -1.84 -16.97 -12.77
N ALA A 126 -2.51 -16.28 -11.85
CA ALA A 126 -3.42 -15.17 -12.17
C ALA A 126 -2.70 -13.97 -12.79
N CYS A 127 -1.44 -13.72 -12.43
CA CYS A 127 -0.62 -12.67 -13.05
C CYS A 127 -0.30 -12.96 -14.53
N LYS A 128 -0.39 -14.23 -14.98
CA LYS A 128 -0.10 -14.64 -16.35
C LYS A 128 -1.33 -14.67 -17.26
N THR A 129 -2.54 -14.59 -16.71
CA THR A 129 -3.78 -14.57 -17.49
C THR A 129 -4.28 -13.13 -17.64
N PRO A 130 -4.33 -12.58 -18.87
CA PRO A 130 -4.99 -11.28 -19.09
C PRO A 130 -6.46 -11.45 -18.71
N THR A 131 -6.84 -10.80 -17.62
CA THR A 131 -8.12 -11.01 -16.94
C THR A 131 -9.24 -10.41 -17.78
N GLY A 132 -9.81 -11.22 -18.67
CA GLY A 132 -10.99 -10.86 -19.47
C GLY A 132 -12.10 -11.91 -19.49
N LEU A 133 -11.91 -13.12 -18.95
CA LEU A 133 -12.86 -14.21 -19.23
C LEU A 133 -13.06 -15.29 -18.14
N TYR A 134 -12.94 -14.96 -16.86
CA TYR A 134 -13.48 -15.85 -15.81
C TYR A 134 -14.26 -15.05 -14.76
N PRO A 135 -15.59 -15.23 -14.67
CA PRO A 135 -16.31 -14.88 -13.45
C PRO A 135 -15.78 -15.82 -12.36
N MET A 136 -15.21 -15.26 -11.28
CA MET A 136 -14.70 -16.02 -10.14
C MET A 136 -15.80 -16.94 -9.56
N PRO A 137 -15.74 -18.28 -9.69
CA PRO A 137 -16.73 -19.17 -9.10
C PRO A 137 -16.37 -19.58 -7.66
N TYR A 138 -15.37 -18.95 -7.03
CA TYR A 138 -14.89 -19.33 -5.71
C TYR A 138 -15.77 -18.84 -4.54
N LEU A 139 -16.95 -18.28 -4.82
CA LEU A 139 -17.95 -17.88 -3.83
C LEU A 139 -18.88 -19.03 -3.38
N VAL A 140 -18.67 -20.29 -3.83
CA VAL A 140 -19.59 -21.41 -3.52
C VAL A 140 -18.94 -22.54 -2.68
N LEU A 141 -17.66 -22.45 -2.30
CA LEU A 141 -16.96 -23.55 -1.59
C LEU A 141 -16.67 -23.31 -0.11
N TRP A 142 -17.39 -22.38 0.54
CA TRP A 142 -17.42 -22.28 2.00
C TRP A 142 -18.86 -22.17 2.49
N HIS A 143 -19.50 -23.33 2.59
CA HIS A 143 -20.59 -23.58 3.52
C HIS A 143 -20.29 -24.88 4.28
#